data_AF-A0A3N8G765-F1
#
_entry.id   AF-A0A3N8G765-F1
#
_cell.length_a   1.000
_cell.length_b   1.000
_cell.length_c   1.000
_cell.angle_alpha   90.00
_cell.angle_beta   90.00
_cell.angle_gamma   90.00
#
_symmetry.space_group_name_H-M   'P 1'
#
loop_
_entity.id
_entity.type
_entity.pdbx_description
1 polymer ?
#
loop_
_entity_poly.entity_id
_entity_poly.type
_entity_poly.pdbx_seq_one_letter_code
_entity_poly.pdbx_strand_id
1 'polypeptide(L)'
;MTTLKSLKDGFALFGTTLSVPLAAAAAAALLVTGCGGDDGSGPSAATAAAATTSNGSTSASTNATAAVPADQPYVDNDVYGTGPNDAVTDATEGAAVVHRQVTIGGKTVQYTATTGHLTTIDPITSAPNAKMFYVAYTQDNPDPSKPRPVTFFYNGGPGSSSVYLLLGSFGPKRLQSSFPNFTPPAPYKLLDNPDSLLDRTDLVFINPVGTGYSAAIAPAKNKDFWGTDQDAHSIDRFIQRYLTKYARWNSPKFLFGESYGTARSAVVSWVLHEDGIDLNGITLQSSILDYANALSAPGTFPTLAADAFYWKKTTLNPTPTDLDAYMVQARNYADNTLAPLAQKPNPQDGGFVNVRLNLNLQTAQQMGAYIGTDPTSLIQTFGNPAALGNVPSSDDNPPYTFFLTLVPGTQIGQYDGRANFTGKGIAPYILPNSGSNDPSITNVGGAYTVLWNSYINTDLKYTSTSSFVDLNDQVFNNWDFSHTDPTGANKGGGNTLYTAGDLAATMSVNPDLKVLSANGYFDAVTPFHQTELTLAQMPLDPTLKAQNLTIRNYPSGHMIYLNDASRTALKGDLGNFYDGILANRTALQRVLKLQARTQQLKQQQLKQQGQ
;
A
#
# COMPACT_ATOMS: atom_id res chain seq x y z
N MET A 1 -39.46 63.28 -5.32
CA MET A 1 -40.51 62.22 -5.43
C MET A 1 -39.82 60.90 -5.14
N THR A 2 -40.00 60.13 -4.07
CA THR A 2 -40.83 60.23 -2.85
C THR A 2 -40.22 59.24 -1.83
N THR A 3 -39.68 59.78 -0.73
CA THR A 3 -39.86 59.33 0.68
C THR A 3 -39.30 57.99 1.21
N LEU A 4 -38.26 58.14 2.07
CA LEU A 4 -38.03 57.64 3.46
C LEU A 4 -38.51 56.22 3.89
N LYS A 5 -37.64 55.36 4.44
CA LYS A 5 -37.04 55.28 5.81
C LYS A 5 -37.97 54.61 6.85
N SER A 6 -37.47 53.52 7.49
CA SER A 6 -37.76 53.03 8.88
C SER A 6 -37.84 51.49 8.94
N LEU A 7 -37.35 50.72 9.92
CA LEU A 7 -36.48 50.88 11.10
C LEU A 7 -36.17 49.45 11.61
N LYS A 8 -34.91 49.23 12.01
CA LYS A 8 -34.40 48.60 13.27
C LYS A 8 -34.90 47.24 13.78
N ASP A 9 -33.94 46.33 13.97
CA ASP A 9 -33.50 45.61 15.20
C ASP A 9 -32.66 44.38 14.73
N GLY A 10 -31.51 43.93 15.26
CA GLY A 10 -30.58 44.30 16.33
C GLY A 10 -29.38 43.31 16.32
N PHE A 11 -28.16 43.86 16.47
CA PHE A 11 -26.88 43.31 16.99
C PHE A 11 -26.42 41.83 16.88
N ALA A 12 -25.30 41.66 16.17
CA ALA A 12 -24.02 40.97 16.48
C ALA A 12 -23.98 39.60 17.21
N LEU A 13 -23.28 38.60 16.62
CA LEU A 13 -22.11 37.87 17.17
C LEU A 13 -21.76 36.58 16.37
N PHE A 14 -20.45 36.35 16.17
CA PHE A 14 -19.73 35.14 15.69
C PHE A 14 -20.05 34.65 14.25
N GLY A 15 -19.11 34.51 13.32
CA GLY A 15 -17.75 33.97 13.46
C GLY A 15 -17.75 32.51 13.02
N THR A 16 -17.68 32.25 11.72
CA THR A 16 -17.40 30.90 11.17
C THR A 16 -16.57 31.01 9.90
N THR A 17 -15.32 30.61 10.03
CA THR A 17 -14.37 30.33 8.97
C THR A 17 -14.87 29.12 8.17
N LEU A 18 -15.14 29.30 6.88
CA LEU A 18 -15.35 28.22 5.93
C LEU A 18 -14.01 27.49 5.69
N SER A 19 -13.89 26.29 6.22
CA SER A 19 -12.87 25.31 5.85
C SER A 19 -13.16 24.77 4.46
N VAL A 20 -12.30 25.12 3.50
CA VAL A 20 -12.34 24.64 2.11
C VAL A 20 -11.65 23.27 2.05
N PRO A 21 -12.29 22.22 1.52
CA PRO A 21 -11.63 20.93 1.30
C PRO A 21 -10.68 20.99 0.09
N LEU A 22 -9.60 20.20 0.15
CA LEU A 22 -8.67 19.97 -0.94
C LEU A 22 -9.44 19.57 -2.21
N ALA A 23 -9.22 20.30 -3.31
CA ALA A 23 -9.76 19.95 -4.62
C ALA A 23 -8.64 19.92 -5.66
N ALA A 24 -8.55 18.81 -6.40
CA ALA A 24 -8.33 18.89 -7.84
C ALA A 24 -9.73 18.97 -8.49
N ALA A 25 -9.91 19.92 -9.40
CA ALA A 25 -11.16 20.58 -9.76
C ALA A 25 -12.26 19.69 -10.40
N ALA A 26 -13.52 19.91 -10.00
CA ALA A 26 -14.73 19.42 -10.63
C ALA A 26 -15.69 20.57 -10.97
N ALA A 27 -16.40 20.48 -12.09
CA ALA A 27 -17.54 21.35 -12.41
C ALA A 27 -18.71 20.51 -12.97
N ALA A 28 -19.93 20.81 -12.49
CA ALA A 28 -21.16 20.03 -12.66
C ALA A 28 -22.17 20.68 -13.63
N ALA A 29 -23.07 19.88 -14.22
CA ALA A 29 -24.39 20.33 -14.71
C ALA A 29 -25.41 19.16 -14.78
N LEU A 30 -26.70 19.50 -14.56
CA LEU A 30 -27.86 18.66 -14.21
C LEU A 30 -28.85 18.40 -15.38
N LEU A 31 -29.57 17.26 -15.25
CA LEU A 31 -30.97 16.92 -15.63
C LEU A 31 -31.40 16.82 -17.12
N VAL A 32 -32.01 15.68 -17.53
CA VAL A 32 -33.47 15.49 -17.79
C VAL A 32 -33.80 13.97 -17.92
N THR A 33 -34.97 13.63 -17.38
CA THR A 33 -35.74 12.37 -17.31
C THR A 33 -36.09 11.67 -18.63
N GLY A 34 -36.24 10.34 -18.60
CA GLY A 34 -36.98 9.56 -19.60
C GLY A 34 -37.36 8.15 -19.08
N CYS A 35 -38.67 7.93 -18.90
CA CYS A 35 -39.30 6.69 -18.43
C CYS A 35 -39.32 5.55 -19.47
N GLY A 36 -39.49 4.32 -18.97
CA GLY A 36 -39.97 3.14 -19.70
C GLY A 36 -39.17 1.90 -19.29
N GLY A 37 -39.71 0.79 -18.80
CA GLY A 37 -41.08 0.28 -18.79
C GLY A 37 -41.00 -1.25 -18.97
N ASP A 38 -41.51 -1.98 -17.98
CA ASP A 38 -42.09 -3.33 -17.98
C ASP A 38 -41.25 -4.59 -18.30
N ASP A 39 -41.17 -5.42 -17.25
CA ASP A 39 -41.72 -6.78 -17.08
C ASP A 39 -41.39 -7.91 -18.07
N GLY A 40 -40.92 -9.02 -17.48
CA GLY A 40 -40.83 -10.31 -18.16
C GLY A 40 -40.28 -11.43 -17.29
N SER A 41 -41.08 -11.90 -16.33
CA SER A 41 -40.84 -13.08 -15.50
C SER A 41 -40.98 -14.40 -16.28
N GLY A 42 -40.21 -15.43 -15.91
CA GLY A 42 -40.41 -16.79 -16.41
C GLY A 42 -39.26 -17.77 -16.14
N PRO A 43 -39.44 -18.84 -15.34
CA PRO A 43 -38.35 -19.61 -14.72
C PRO A 43 -38.10 -21.01 -15.33
N SER A 44 -37.22 -21.77 -14.67
CA SER A 44 -37.01 -23.25 -14.72
C SER A 44 -35.89 -23.73 -15.67
N ALA A 45 -35.08 -24.75 -15.39
CA ALA A 45 -34.91 -25.63 -14.23
C ALA A 45 -33.49 -26.22 -14.30
N ALA A 46 -32.81 -26.31 -13.15
CA ALA A 46 -31.55 -27.05 -13.01
C ALA A 46 -31.86 -28.52 -12.71
N THR A 47 -31.28 -29.44 -13.49
CA THR A 47 -31.24 -30.88 -13.17
C THR A 47 -29.84 -31.24 -12.69
N ALA A 48 -29.77 -31.74 -11.46
CA ALA A 48 -28.55 -32.22 -10.81
C ALA A 48 -28.15 -33.59 -11.38
N ALA A 49 -26.88 -33.73 -11.77
CA ALA A 49 -26.27 -35.00 -12.15
C ALA A 49 -25.59 -35.65 -10.94
N ALA A 50 -25.95 -36.90 -10.68
CA ALA A 50 -25.44 -37.74 -9.60
C ALA A 50 -23.99 -38.20 -9.86
N ALA A 51 -23.17 -38.13 -8.82
CA ALA A 51 -21.82 -38.68 -8.77
C ALA A 51 -21.86 -40.21 -8.71
N THR A 52 -21.08 -40.87 -9.57
CA THR A 52 -20.77 -42.30 -9.47
C THR A 52 -19.36 -42.48 -8.90
N THR A 53 -19.27 -43.40 -7.95
CA THR A 53 -18.07 -43.83 -7.23
C THR A 53 -17.22 -44.75 -8.11
N SER A 54 -15.90 -44.52 -8.17
CA SER A 54 -14.95 -45.48 -8.74
C SER A 54 -14.07 -46.10 -7.65
N ASN A 55 -14.09 -47.43 -7.61
CA ASN A 55 -13.24 -48.28 -6.78
C ASN A 55 -11.84 -48.38 -7.41
N GLY A 56 -10.82 -48.45 -6.57
CA GLY A 56 -9.41 -48.42 -6.96
C GLY A 56 -8.90 -49.69 -7.65
N SER A 57 -7.82 -49.51 -8.42
CA SER A 57 -6.82 -50.56 -8.65
C SER A 57 -5.44 -49.90 -8.71
N THR A 58 -4.54 -50.40 -7.89
CA THR A 58 -3.14 -50.02 -7.77
C THR A 58 -2.34 -50.57 -8.95
N SER A 59 -1.65 -49.69 -9.69
CA SER A 59 -0.54 -50.09 -10.55
C SER A 59 0.66 -49.17 -10.32
N ALA A 60 1.81 -49.80 -10.12
CA ALA A 60 3.09 -49.14 -9.91
C ALA A 60 3.47 -48.35 -11.16
N SER A 61 3.75 -47.05 -11.01
CA SER A 61 4.30 -46.22 -12.09
C SER A 61 5.76 -45.88 -11.80
N THR A 62 6.57 -46.28 -12.77
CA THR A 62 7.89 -45.74 -13.10
C THR A 62 7.93 -44.22 -12.94
N ASN A 63 9.04 -43.69 -12.38
CA ASN A 63 9.36 -42.25 -12.33
C ASN A 63 9.45 -41.66 -13.74
N ALA A 64 8.30 -41.40 -14.36
CA ALA A 64 8.16 -40.44 -15.43
C ALA A 64 8.24 -39.06 -14.77
N THR A 65 9.22 -38.24 -15.15
CA THR A 65 9.15 -36.80 -14.90
C THR A 65 7.82 -36.32 -15.46
N ALA A 66 6.89 -35.95 -14.58
CA ALA A 66 5.57 -35.48 -14.98
C ALA A 66 5.73 -34.34 -15.99
N ALA A 67 5.06 -34.45 -17.14
CA ALA A 67 5.07 -33.39 -18.14
C ALA A 67 4.52 -32.10 -17.49
N VAL A 68 5.17 -30.96 -17.76
CA VAL A 68 4.67 -29.66 -17.31
C VAL A 68 3.25 -29.48 -17.89
N PRO A 69 2.24 -29.17 -17.07
CA PRO A 69 0.88 -29.01 -17.58
C PRO A 69 0.83 -27.89 -18.64
N ALA A 70 -0.08 -28.03 -19.61
CA ALA A 70 -0.25 -27.03 -20.65
C ALA A 70 -0.89 -25.75 -20.08
N ASP A 71 -0.37 -24.59 -20.50
CA ASP A 71 -0.94 -23.28 -20.19
C ASP A 71 -2.43 -23.22 -20.56
N GLN A 72 -3.23 -22.61 -19.69
CA GLN A 72 -4.65 -22.34 -19.86
C GLN A 72 -4.83 -20.82 -20.03
N PRO A 73 -4.93 -20.29 -21.26
CA PRO A 73 -5.22 -18.89 -21.48
C PRO A 73 -6.65 -18.54 -21.05
N TYR A 74 -6.87 -17.28 -20.68
CA TYR A 74 -8.20 -16.77 -20.34
C TYR A 74 -8.46 -15.43 -21.02
N VAL A 75 -9.66 -15.29 -21.59
CA VAL A 75 -10.14 -14.04 -22.18
C VAL A 75 -11.31 -13.53 -21.34
N ASP A 76 -11.07 -12.40 -20.70
CA ASP A 76 -12.05 -11.66 -19.94
C ASP A 76 -12.71 -10.61 -20.84
N ASN A 77 -14.03 -10.72 -20.98
CA ASN A 77 -14.83 -9.80 -21.80
C ASN A 77 -15.58 -8.77 -20.96
N ASP A 78 -15.45 -8.80 -19.63
CA ASP A 78 -16.10 -7.84 -18.76
C ASP A 78 -15.48 -6.45 -18.91
N VAL A 79 -16.33 -5.43 -18.73
CA VAL A 79 -15.93 -4.03 -18.74
C VAL A 79 -15.97 -3.48 -17.32
N TYR A 80 -14.80 -3.14 -16.78
CA TYR A 80 -14.67 -2.61 -15.43
C TYR A 80 -14.73 -1.08 -15.45
N GLY A 81 -15.88 -0.52 -15.07
CA GLY A 81 -16.02 0.91 -14.85
C GLY A 81 -15.32 1.38 -13.57
N THR A 82 -14.72 2.56 -13.61
CA THR A 82 -13.91 3.14 -12.50
C THR A 82 -14.64 4.20 -11.70
N GLY A 83 -15.83 4.60 -12.13
CA GLY A 83 -16.64 5.60 -11.47
C GLY A 83 -17.25 5.08 -10.16
N PRO A 84 -17.64 6.00 -9.26
CA PRO A 84 -18.22 5.66 -7.95
C PRO A 84 -19.49 4.82 -8.04
N ASN A 85 -20.28 5.00 -9.10
CA ASN A 85 -21.56 4.29 -9.26
C ASN A 85 -21.48 3.10 -10.23
N ASP A 86 -20.29 2.76 -10.71
CA ASP A 86 -20.09 1.65 -11.64
C ASP A 86 -20.08 0.32 -10.90
N ALA A 87 -20.45 -0.74 -11.61
CA ALA A 87 -20.46 -2.13 -11.17
C ALA A 87 -20.48 -3.06 -12.39
N VAL A 88 -20.01 -4.30 -12.21
CA VAL A 88 -20.24 -5.40 -13.17
C VAL A 88 -21.47 -6.20 -12.77
N THR A 89 -22.03 -6.98 -13.71
CA THR A 89 -23.10 -7.94 -13.43
C THR A 89 -22.61 -9.38 -13.34
N ASP A 90 -21.44 -9.67 -13.91
CA ASP A 90 -20.85 -11.00 -13.83
C ASP A 90 -20.19 -11.24 -12.47
N ALA A 91 -20.53 -12.38 -11.88
CA ALA A 91 -19.99 -12.87 -10.62
C ALA A 91 -19.09 -14.11 -10.82
N THR A 92 -18.86 -14.54 -12.06
CA THR A 92 -18.06 -15.74 -12.33
C THR A 92 -16.58 -15.52 -12.06
N GLU A 93 -15.92 -16.57 -11.55
CA GLU A 93 -14.48 -16.58 -11.35
C GLU A 93 -13.82 -17.29 -12.54
N GLY A 94 -13.05 -16.55 -13.33
CA GLY A 94 -12.19 -17.08 -14.39
C GLY A 94 -10.73 -16.72 -14.14
N ALA A 95 -9.82 -17.54 -14.65
CA ALA A 95 -8.39 -17.27 -14.56
C ALA A 95 -7.59 -17.92 -15.68
N ALA A 96 -6.55 -17.22 -16.14
CA ALA A 96 -5.46 -17.81 -16.88
C ALA A 96 -4.53 -18.53 -15.90
N VAL A 97 -4.01 -19.69 -16.31
CA VAL A 97 -3.07 -20.50 -15.53
C VAL A 97 -1.89 -20.85 -16.41
N VAL A 98 -0.69 -20.48 -15.98
CA VAL A 98 0.54 -20.72 -16.75
C VAL A 98 1.65 -21.30 -15.88
N HIS A 99 2.50 -22.15 -16.45
CA HIS A 99 3.59 -22.80 -15.73
C HIS A 99 4.94 -22.25 -16.19
N ARG A 100 5.74 -21.76 -15.24
CA ARG A 100 6.99 -21.02 -15.51
C ARG A 100 8.07 -21.39 -14.49
N GLN A 101 9.23 -20.80 -14.67
CA GLN A 101 10.36 -20.95 -13.75
C GLN A 101 11.11 -19.65 -13.56
N VAL A 102 11.75 -19.50 -12.41
CA VAL A 102 12.65 -18.39 -12.08
C VAL A 102 13.88 -18.92 -11.34
N THR A 103 15.03 -18.28 -11.50
CA THR A 103 16.24 -18.62 -10.74
C THR A 103 16.47 -17.60 -9.63
N ILE A 104 16.46 -18.07 -8.38
CA ILE A 104 16.59 -17.25 -7.15
C ILE A 104 17.74 -17.83 -6.33
N GLY A 105 18.76 -17.03 -6.02
CA GLY A 105 19.93 -17.50 -5.26
C GLY A 105 20.62 -18.73 -5.86
N GLY A 106 20.65 -18.83 -7.19
CA GLY A 106 21.20 -19.97 -7.93
C GLY A 106 20.33 -21.23 -7.96
N LYS A 107 19.11 -21.19 -7.39
CA LYS A 107 18.16 -22.30 -7.40
C LYS A 107 17.01 -22.00 -8.35
N THR A 108 16.66 -22.96 -9.19
CA THR A 108 15.46 -22.89 -10.02
C THR A 108 14.23 -23.19 -9.18
N VAL A 109 13.24 -22.30 -9.24
CA VAL A 109 11.92 -22.45 -8.65
C VAL A 109 10.91 -22.57 -9.78
N GLN A 110 10.31 -23.76 -9.93
CA GLN A 110 9.15 -23.96 -10.80
C GLN A 110 7.92 -23.37 -10.11
N TYR A 111 7.07 -22.69 -10.88
CA TYR A 111 5.88 -22.07 -10.32
C TYR A 111 4.72 -22.03 -11.32
N THR A 112 3.52 -22.04 -10.74
CA THR A 112 2.28 -21.75 -11.44
C THR A 112 1.89 -20.29 -11.19
N ALA A 113 1.68 -19.52 -12.26
CA ALA A 113 1.06 -18.21 -12.17
C ALA A 113 -0.43 -18.31 -12.51
N THR A 114 -1.27 -17.72 -11.67
CA THR A 114 -2.71 -17.64 -11.84
C THR A 114 -3.13 -16.19 -11.92
N THR A 115 -3.84 -15.80 -12.98
CA THR A 115 -4.27 -14.41 -13.20
C THR A 115 -5.76 -14.38 -13.50
N GLY A 116 -6.53 -13.67 -12.70
CA GLY A 116 -7.98 -13.61 -12.87
C GLY A 116 -8.68 -13.03 -11.66
N HIS A 117 -9.88 -13.51 -11.37
CA HIS A 117 -10.72 -12.93 -10.32
C HIS A 117 -11.11 -13.93 -9.23
N LEU A 118 -11.33 -13.38 -8.04
CA LEU A 118 -12.15 -13.99 -7.00
C LEU A 118 -13.37 -13.11 -6.72
N THR A 119 -14.48 -13.76 -6.43
CA THR A 119 -15.73 -13.10 -6.10
C THR A 119 -15.90 -13.09 -4.59
N THR A 120 -16.03 -11.91 -4.00
CA THR A 120 -16.36 -11.75 -2.58
C THR A 120 -17.86 -11.83 -2.37
N ILE A 121 -18.25 -12.23 -1.17
CA ILE A 121 -19.65 -12.33 -0.75
C ILE A 121 -19.94 -11.34 0.36
N ASP A 122 -21.12 -10.74 0.32
CA ASP A 122 -21.65 -9.93 1.40
C ASP A 122 -22.00 -10.83 2.60
N PRO A 123 -21.50 -10.55 3.81
CA PRO A 123 -21.66 -11.44 4.95
C PRO A 123 -23.10 -11.48 5.50
N ILE A 124 -23.94 -10.48 5.18
CA ILE A 124 -25.32 -10.39 5.68
C ILE A 124 -26.29 -11.09 4.72
N THR A 125 -26.17 -10.78 3.44
CA THR A 125 -27.09 -11.25 2.38
C THR A 125 -26.60 -12.52 1.69
N SER A 126 -25.31 -12.88 1.86
CA SER A 126 -24.63 -13.96 1.12
C SER A 126 -24.60 -13.78 -0.40
N ALA A 127 -24.94 -12.59 -0.91
CA ALA A 127 -24.88 -12.28 -2.34
C ALA A 127 -23.44 -11.94 -2.77
N PRO A 128 -23.04 -12.29 -4.01
CA PRO A 128 -21.83 -11.73 -4.61
C PRO A 128 -21.85 -10.20 -4.58
N ASN A 129 -20.76 -9.56 -4.14
CA ASN A 129 -20.74 -8.11 -3.97
C ASN A 129 -19.52 -7.41 -4.61
N ALA A 130 -18.41 -8.10 -4.83
CA ALA A 130 -17.30 -7.58 -5.64
C ALA A 130 -16.57 -8.68 -6.39
N LYS A 131 -16.06 -8.32 -7.57
CA LYS A 131 -15.20 -9.15 -8.41
C LYS A 131 -13.81 -8.55 -8.38
N MET A 132 -12.88 -9.19 -7.67
CA MET A 132 -11.56 -8.64 -7.37
C MET A 132 -10.48 -9.38 -8.17
N PHE A 133 -9.77 -8.61 -8.97
CA PHE A 133 -8.67 -9.09 -9.79
C PHE A 133 -7.42 -9.33 -8.95
N TYR A 134 -6.70 -10.40 -9.27
CA TYR A 134 -5.41 -10.73 -8.65
C TYR A 134 -4.47 -11.43 -9.62
N VAL A 135 -3.18 -11.38 -9.29
CA VAL A 135 -2.15 -12.25 -9.85
C VAL A 135 -1.50 -13.02 -8.72
N ALA A 136 -1.49 -14.34 -8.80
CA ALA A 136 -0.81 -15.19 -7.84
C ALA A 136 0.35 -15.96 -8.47
N TYR A 137 1.42 -16.15 -7.72
CA TYR A 137 2.55 -17.02 -8.07
C TYR A 137 2.75 -18.05 -6.97
N THR A 138 2.59 -19.32 -7.30
CA THR A 138 2.64 -20.43 -6.36
C THR A 138 3.78 -21.37 -6.75
N GLN A 139 4.67 -21.67 -5.81
CA GLN A 139 5.74 -22.64 -6.07
C GLN A 139 5.13 -24.02 -6.32
N ASP A 140 5.59 -24.70 -7.37
CA ASP A 140 5.18 -26.06 -7.68
C ASP A 140 5.93 -27.05 -6.79
N ASN A 141 5.21 -28.06 -6.29
CA ASN A 141 5.76 -29.15 -5.48
C ASN A 141 6.69 -28.67 -4.33
N PRO A 142 6.23 -27.75 -3.46
CA PRO A 142 7.04 -27.32 -2.32
C PRO A 142 7.30 -28.51 -1.39
N ASP A 143 8.40 -28.44 -0.63
CA ASP A 143 8.78 -29.46 0.36
C ASP A 143 7.63 -29.67 1.36
N PRO A 144 6.95 -30.84 1.34
CA PRO A 144 5.76 -31.07 2.16
C PRO A 144 6.09 -31.17 3.66
N SER A 145 7.37 -31.29 4.03
CA SER A 145 7.81 -31.30 5.43
C SER A 145 7.91 -29.89 6.03
N LYS A 146 7.80 -28.84 5.20
CA LYS A 146 7.91 -27.44 5.62
C LYS A 146 6.60 -26.72 5.40
N PRO A 147 6.20 -25.83 6.34
CA PRO A 147 5.07 -24.95 6.07
C PRO A 147 5.41 -24.05 4.88
N ARG A 148 4.45 -23.87 3.96
CA ARG A 148 4.57 -22.95 2.84
C ARG A 148 3.72 -21.69 3.11
N PRO A 149 4.34 -20.54 3.40
CA PRO A 149 3.61 -19.29 3.58
C PRO A 149 2.88 -18.81 2.32
N VAL A 150 1.89 -17.95 2.53
CA VAL A 150 1.26 -17.10 1.52
C VAL A 150 1.34 -15.65 1.96
N THR A 151 1.71 -14.76 1.03
CA THR A 151 1.82 -13.33 1.27
C THR A 151 0.90 -12.57 0.34
N PHE A 152 0.07 -11.70 0.91
CA PHE A 152 -0.87 -10.85 0.19
C PHE A 152 -0.28 -9.45 0.04
N PHE A 153 -0.12 -9.01 -1.21
CA PHE A 153 0.47 -7.74 -1.60
C PHE A 153 -0.58 -6.79 -2.12
N TYR A 154 -0.49 -5.52 -1.73
CA TYR A 154 -1.31 -4.44 -2.27
C TYR A 154 -0.60 -3.10 -2.14
N ASN A 155 -0.73 -2.28 -3.19
CA ASN A 155 -0.29 -0.88 -3.17
C ASN A 155 -1.31 0.01 -2.44
N GLY A 156 -0.93 1.26 -2.23
CA GLY A 156 -1.73 2.25 -1.51
C GLY A 156 -2.58 3.14 -2.42
N GLY A 157 -2.33 4.45 -2.36
CA GLY A 157 -3.19 5.52 -2.85
C GLY A 157 -3.90 6.22 -1.67
N PRO A 158 -5.16 5.88 -1.30
CA PRO A 158 -6.02 4.82 -1.85
C PRO A 158 -6.34 4.99 -3.35
N GLY A 159 -6.65 3.88 -4.03
CA GLY A 159 -6.97 3.87 -5.47
C GLY A 159 -5.86 3.35 -6.38
N SER A 160 -4.75 2.83 -5.86
CA SER A 160 -3.71 2.20 -6.67
C SER A 160 -3.91 0.68 -6.79
N SER A 161 -3.73 0.15 -8.00
CA SER A 161 -3.60 -1.29 -8.24
C SER A 161 -2.25 -1.81 -7.73
N SER A 162 -2.15 -3.13 -7.51
CA SER A 162 -0.91 -3.80 -7.07
C SER A 162 0.20 -3.89 -8.14
N VAL A 163 0.06 -3.21 -9.28
CA VAL A 163 0.99 -3.32 -10.43
C VAL A 163 2.41 -2.90 -10.10
N TYR A 164 2.57 -1.89 -9.25
CA TYR A 164 3.88 -1.35 -8.87
C TYR A 164 4.68 -2.37 -8.06
N LEU A 165 4.05 -3.02 -7.08
CA LEU A 165 4.68 -4.14 -6.37
C LEU A 165 4.88 -5.35 -7.29
N LEU A 166 3.91 -5.67 -8.14
CA LEU A 166 3.97 -6.85 -9.00
C LEU A 166 5.15 -6.82 -9.99
N LEU A 167 5.37 -5.69 -10.66
CA LEU A 167 6.43 -5.53 -11.66
C LEU A 167 7.70 -4.88 -11.11
N GLY A 168 7.63 -4.21 -9.96
CA GLY A 168 8.76 -3.50 -9.38
C GLY A 168 9.50 -4.29 -8.29
N SER A 169 8.78 -5.05 -7.45
CA SER A 169 9.32 -5.58 -6.19
C SER A 169 9.76 -7.05 -6.27
N PHE A 170 8.90 -7.99 -5.86
CA PHE A 170 9.28 -9.35 -5.48
C PHE A 170 8.57 -10.45 -6.29
N GLY A 171 7.82 -10.07 -7.32
CA GLY A 171 7.33 -11.01 -8.34
C GLY A 171 8.49 -11.76 -9.03
N PRO A 172 8.23 -12.87 -9.73
CA PRO A 172 9.27 -13.66 -10.40
C PRO A 172 9.92 -12.91 -11.58
N LYS A 173 9.26 -11.86 -12.05
CA LYS A 173 9.70 -10.96 -13.10
C LYS A 173 9.75 -9.54 -12.56
N ARG A 174 10.64 -8.71 -13.09
CA ARG A 174 10.74 -7.30 -12.74
C ARG A 174 11.00 -6.42 -13.95
N LEU A 175 10.49 -5.19 -13.93
CA LEU A 175 10.82 -4.20 -14.95
C LEU A 175 12.28 -3.76 -14.85
N GLN A 176 12.85 -3.44 -15.99
CA GLN A 176 14.10 -2.68 -16.08
C GLN A 176 13.79 -1.19 -16.24
N SER A 177 14.34 -0.35 -15.35
CA SER A 177 14.21 1.11 -15.42
C SER A 177 15.58 1.79 -15.43
N SER A 178 15.60 3.07 -15.78
CA SER A 178 16.78 3.95 -15.65
C SER A 178 16.75 4.79 -14.36
N PHE A 179 15.88 4.41 -13.41
CA PHE A 179 15.62 5.17 -12.19
C PHE A 179 16.92 5.43 -11.41
N PRO A 180 17.15 6.65 -10.86
CA PRO A 180 16.20 7.76 -10.70
C PRO A 180 15.95 8.61 -11.96
N ASN A 181 16.63 8.32 -13.07
CA ASN A 181 16.46 9.05 -14.32
C ASN A 181 15.22 8.56 -15.08
N PHE A 182 14.75 9.39 -16.02
CA PHE A 182 13.71 9.03 -16.96
C PHE A 182 14.08 7.75 -17.72
N THR A 183 13.18 6.76 -17.68
CA THR A 183 13.32 5.53 -18.46
C THR A 183 12.96 5.83 -19.92
N PRO A 184 13.90 5.71 -20.87
CA PRO A 184 13.65 6.06 -22.27
C PRO A 184 12.46 5.29 -22.87
N PRO A 185 11.84 5.80 -23.95
CA PRO A 185 10.76 5.08 -24.64
C PRO A 185 11.15 3.67 -25.07
N ALA A 186 10.14 2.83 -25.32
CA ALA A 186 10.26 1.42 -25.72
C ALA A 186 11.33 1.16 -26.81
N PRO A 187 11.96 -0.03 -26.85
CA PRO A 187 11.52 -1.29 -26.23
C PRO A 187 11.89 -1.44 -24.75
N TYR A 188 10.88 -1.69 -23.91
CA TYR A 188 11.06 -2.02 -22.49
C TYR A 188 11.37 -3.51 -22.29
N LYS A 189 11.99 -3.84 -21.16
CA LYS A 189 12.34 -5.23 -20.82
C LYS A 189 11.80 -5.63 -19.46
N LEU A 190 11.29 -6.86 -19.42
CA LEU A 190 10.96 -7.56 -18.19
C LEU A 190 12.02 -8.64 -17.95
N LEU A 191 12.74 -8.53 -16.84
CA LEU A 191 13.84 -9.40 -16.48
C LEU A 191 13.38 -10.47 -15.51
N ASP A 192 14.08 -11.61 -15.46
CA ASP A 192 13.98 -12.51 -14.31
C ASP A 192 14.38 -11.74 -13.05
N ASN A 193 13.64 -11.98 -11.96
CA ASN A 193 13.88 -11.32 -10.69
C ASN A 193 14.64 -12.26 -9.74
N PRO A 194 15.97 -12.12 -9.61
CA PRO A 194 16.73 -12.90 -8.63
C PRO A 194 16.37 -12.54 -7.19
N ASP A 195 15.71 -11.40 -6.99
CA ASP A 195 15.23 -10.92 -5.68
C ASP A 195 13.79 -11.35 -5.39
N SER A 196 13.18 -12.24 -6.19
CA SER A 196 11.81 -12.68 -5.95
C SER A 196 11.65 -13.36 -4.58
N LEU A 197 10.51 -13.15 -3.91
CA LEU A 197 10.16 -13.81 -2.64
C LEU A 197 9.63 -15.25 -2.80
N LEU A 198 9.54 -15.74 -4.03
CA LEU A 198 8.94 -17.04 -4.33
C LEU A 198 9.74 -18.23 -3.77
N ASP A 199 11.00 -18.05 -3.41
CA ASP A 199 11.80 -19.05 -2.69
C ASP A 199 11.44 -19.18 -1.18
N ARG A 200 10.52 -18.34 -0.68
CA ARG A 200 10.06 -18.36 0.72
C ARG A 200 8.55 -18.42 0.88
N THR A 201 7.80 -17.74 0.03
CA THR A 201 6.34 -17.61 0.15
C THR A 201 5.69 -17.62 -1.22
N ASP A 202 4.46 -18.12 -1.29
CA ASP A 202 3.62 -17.83 -2.45
C ASP A 202 3.15 -16.38 -2.40
N LEU A 203 2.94 -15.78 -3.56
CA LEU A 203 2.72 -14.34 -3.72
C LEU A 203 1.34 -14.12 -4.29
N VAL A 204 0.54 -13.23 -3.69
CA VAL A 204 -0.81 -12.89 -4.17
C VAL A 204 -0.95 -11.38 -4.23
N PHE A 205 -0.95 -10.82 -5.43
CA PHE A 205 -1.08 -9.39 -5.68
C PHE A 205 -2.55 -9.04 -5.90
N ILE A 206 -3.14 -8.27 -4.99
CA ILE A 206 -4.58 -7.97 -4.95
C ILE A 206 -4.83 -6.56 -5.47
N ASN A 207 -5.78 -6.41 -6.40
CA ASN A 207 -6.28 -5.10 -6.80
C ASN A 207 -7.59 -4.79 -6.04
N PRO A 208 -7.61 -3.74 -5.18
CA PRO A 208 -8.84 -3.29 -4.51
C PRO A 208 -9.95 -2.87 -5.48
N VAL A 209 -11.20 -2.85 -5.02
CA VAL A 209 -12.37 -2.49 -5.83
C VAL A 209 -12.23 -1.08 -6.42
N GLY A 210 -12.45 -0.95 -7.74
CA GLY A 210 -12.26 0.30 -8.47
C GLY A 210 -10.85 0.51 -9.02
N THR A 211 -9.95 -0.47 -8.88
CA THR A 211 -8.58 -0.43 -9.42
C THR A 211 -8.29 -1.63 -10.32
N GLY A 212 -7.39 -1.47 -11.29
CA GLY A 212 -7.02 -2.50 -12.24
C GLY A 212 -8.22 -3.05 -13.01
N TYR A 213 -8.55 -4.32 -12.78
CA TYR A 213 -9.73 -5.00 -13.32
C TYR A 213 -10.68 -5.45 -12.21
N SER A 214 -10.77 -4.69 -11.11
CA SER A 214 -11.63 -4.98 -9.97
C SER A 214 -12.81 -4.02 -9.92
N ALA A 215 -14.01 -4.54 -9.70
CA ALA A 215 -15.23 -3.73 -9.56
C ALA A 215 -16.22 -4.38 -8.59
N ALA A 216 -17.16 -3.57 -8.09
CA ALA A 216 -18.34 -4.06 -7.39
C ALA A 216 -19.21 -4.93 -8.32
N ILE A 217 -20.01 -5.83 -7.74
CA ILE A 217 -21.03 -6.60 -8.44
C ILE A 217 -22.39 -6.00 -8.10
N ALA A 218 -23.20 -5.70 -9.12
CA ALA A 218 -24.52 -5.14 -8.96
C ALA A 218 -25.41 -6.04 -8.06
N PRO A 219 -26.21 -5.46 -7.14
CA PRO A 219 -26.56 -4.04 -7.04
C PRO A 219 -25.58 -3.15 -6.26
N ALA A 220 -24.49 -3.71 -5.70
CA ALA A 220 -23.46 -2.90 -5.08
C ALA A 220 -22.75 -2.04 -6.12
N LYS A 221 -22.15 -0.94 -5.67
CA LYS A 221 -21.41 0.02 -6.50
C LYS A 221 -19.99 0.13 -5.99
N ASN A 222 -19.06 0.53 -6.86
CA ASN A 222 -17.65 0.70 -6.46
C ASN A 222 -17.49 1.53 -5.17
N LYS A 223 -18.22 2.65 -5.04
CA LYS A 223 -18.15 3.52 -3.86
C LYS A 223 -18.56 2.85 -2.54
N ASP A 224 -19.34 1.76 -2.59
CA ASP A 224 -19.75 1.03 -1.39
C ASP A 224 -18.55 0.31 -0.75
N PHE A 225 -17.42 0.23 -1.47
CA PHE A 225 -16.14 -0.33 -1.03
C PHE A 225 -15.06 0.74 -0.80
N TRP A 226 -15.39 2.03 -0.95
CA TRP A 226 -14.41 3.14 -0.90
C TRP A 226 -14.41 3.85 0.45
N GLY A 227 -13.75 3.23 1.42
CA GLY A 227 -13.51 3.80 2.73
C GLY A 227 -12.64 2.87 3.56
N THR A 228 -12.12 3.35 4.69
CA THR A 228 -11.15 2.60 5.50
C THR A 228 -11.68 1.23 5.92
N ASP A 229 -12.90 1.18 6.45
CA ASP A 229 -13.52 -0.06 6.92
C ASP A 229 -14.03 -0.91 5.76
N GLN A 230 -14.67 -0.28 4.78
CA GLN A 230 -15.25 -0.95 3.61
C GLN A 230 -14.18 -1.67 2.78
N ASP A 231 -13.03 -1.02 2.58
CA ASP A 231 -11.87 -1.60 1.90
C ASP A 231 -11.27 -2.74 2.71
N ALA A 232 -11.05 -2.57 4.02
CA ALA A 232 -10.49 -3.61 4.88
C ALA A 232 -11.35 -4.88 4.88
N HIS A 233 -12.68 -4.73 4.99
CA HIS A 233 -13.61 -5.85 4.91
C HIS A 233 -13.59 -6.53 3.54
N SER A 234 -13.50 -5.77 2.44
CA SER A 234 -13.41 -6.36 1.09
C SER A 234 -12.14 -7.21 0.91
N ILE A 235 -11.01 -6.74 1.44
CA ILE A 235 -9.72 -7.43 1.38
C ILE A 235 -9.72 -8.68 2.27
N ASP A 236 -10.30 -8.59 3.47
CA ASP A 236 -10.53 -9.75 4.33
C ASP A 236 -11.37 -10.82 3.60
N ARG A 237 -12.52 -10.44 3.01
CA ARG A 237 -13.37 -11.39 2.25
C ARG A 237 -12.62 -12.02 1.08
N PHE A 238 -11.78 -11.26 0.38
CA PHE A 238 -10.91 -11.79 -0.67
C PHE A 238 -9.93 -12.82 -0.11
N ILE A 239 -9.26 -12.52 1.00
CA ILE A 239 -8.29 -13.43 1.65
C ILE A 239 -9.00 -14.73 2.04
N GLN A 240 -10.16 -14.67 2.69
CA GLN A 240 -10.96 -15.86 3.04
C GLN A 240 -11.30 -16.73 1.82
N ARG A 241 -11.75 -16.09 0.74
CA ARG A 241 -12.07 -16.78 -0.51
C ARG A 241 -10.82 -17.44 -1.12
N TYR A 242 -9.68 -16.74 -1.14
CA TYR A 242 -8.41 -17.27 -1.62
C TYR A 242 -7.96 -18.48 -0.79
N LEU A 243 -7.97 -18.36 0.54
CA LEU A 243 -7.58 -19.45 1.44
C LEU A 243 -8.44 -20.70 1.24
N THR A 244 -9.74 -20.52 0.97
CA THR A 244 -10.67 -21.63 0.66
C THR A 244 -10.38 -22.25 -0.69
N LYS A 245 -10.32 -21.43 -1.76
CA LYS A 245 -10.15 -21.92 -3.13
C LYS A 245 -8.84 -22.68 -3.32
N TYR A 246 -7.77 -22.25 -2.66
CA TYR A 246 -6.43 -22.81 -2.80
C TYR A 246 -6.01 -23.71 -1.63
N ALA A 247 -6.93 -24.06 -0.73
CA ALA A 247 -6.68 -24.90 0.45
C ALA A 247 -5.51 -24.40 1.34
N ARG A 248 -5.43 -23.08 1.54
CA ARG A 248 -4.34 -22.41 2.27
C ARG A 248 -4.68 -21.99 3.69
N TRP A 249 -5.84 -22.38 4.22
CA TRP A 249 -6.29 -22.05 5.59
C TRP A 249 -5.24 -22.31 6.67
N ASN A 250 -4.49 -23.41 6.58
CA ASN A 250 -3.46 -23.76 7.57
C ASN A 250 -2.03 -23.28 7.20
N SER A 251 -1.88 -22.47 6.14
CA SER A 251 -0.60 -21.88 5.78
C SER A 251 -0.26 -20.70 6.70
N PRO A 252 1.03 -20.43 6.97
CA PRO A 252 1.44 -19.16 7.54
C PRO A 252 1.04 -18.00 6.63
N LYS A 253 0.54 -16.90 7.20
CA LYS A 253 -0.05 -15.79 6.45
C LYS A 253 0.69 -14.49 6.72
N PHE A 254 0.92 -13.76 5.64
CA PHE A 254 1.64 -12.50 5.67
C PHE A 254 0.90 -11.44 4.87
N LEU A 255 0.99 -10.20 5.34
CA LEU A 255 0.55 -9.01 4.59
C LEU A 255 1.78 -8.19 4.16
N PHE A 256 1.73 -7.64 2.97
CA PHE A 256 2.70 -6.67 2.47
C PHE A 256 1.94 -5.48 1.88
N GLY A 257 1.92 -4.38 2.62
CA GLY A 257 1.31 -3.12 2.20
C GLY A 257 2.37 -2.07 1.88
N GLU A 258 2.14 -1.29 0.81
CA GLU A 258 2.93 -0.09 0.51
C GLU A 258 2.06 1.17 0.65
N SER A 259 2.61 2.26 1.20
CA SER A 259 1.91 3.57 1.27
C SER A 259 0.61 3.49 2.08
N TYR A 260 -0.53 3.98 1.58
CA TYR A 260 -1.84 3.72 2.23
C TYR A 260 -2.11 2.21 2.48
N GLY A 261 -1.49 1.31 1.70
CA GLY A 261 -1.51 -0.12 1.97
C GLY A 261 -1.00 -0.48 3.38
N THR A 262 -0.17 0.36 4.02
CA THR A 262 0.24 0.15 5.40
C THR A 262 -0.88 0.44 6.39
N ALA A 263 -1.67 1.50 6.16
CA ALA A 263 -2.86 1.80 6.96
C ALA A 263 -3.90 0.69 6.80
N ARG A 264 -4.15 0.27 5.56
CA ARG A 264 -4.97 -0.91 5.24
C ARG A 264 -4.49 -2.15 5.97
N SER A 265 -3.19 -2.45 5.95
CA SER A 265 -2.63 -3.64 6.61
C SER A 265 -2.92 -3.66 8.11
N ALA A 266 -2.89 -2.50 8.77
CA ALA A 266 -3.19 -2.40 10.19
C ALA A 266 -4.66 -2.74 10.50
N VAL A 267 -5.61 -2.17 9.74
CA VAL A 267 -7.04 -2.44 9.91
C VAL A 267 -7.40 -3.88 9.50
N VAL A 268 -6.93 -4.33 8.33
CA VAL A 268 -7.12 -5.71 7.84
C VAL A 268 -6.58 -6.73 8.83
N SER A 269 -5.48 -6.42 9.53
CA SER A 269 -4.93 -7.35 10.53
C SER A 269 -5.88 -7.59 11.71
N TRP A 270 -6.64 -6.58 12.12
CA TRP A 270 -7.65 -6.72 13.16
C TRP A 270 -8.90 -7.44 12.65
N VAL A 271 -9.43 -7.04 11.50
CA VAL A 271 -10.64 -7.66 10.91
C VAL A 271 -10.41 -9.16 10.65
N LEU A 272 -9.25 -9.54 10.09
CA LEU A 272 -8.89 -10.94 9.93
C LEU A 272 -8.83 -11.70 11.27
N HIS A 273 -8.31 -11.07 12.32
CA HIS A 273 -8.27 -11.67 13.65
C HIS A 273 -9.69 -11.93 14.19
N GLU A 274 -10.62 -10.98 14.02
CA GLU A 274 -12.03 -11.15 14.41
C GLU A 274 -12.71 -12.31 13.67
N ASP A 275 -12.32 -12.55 12.41
CA ASP A 275 -12.76 -13.69 11.61
C ASP A 275 -11.98 -15.01 11.89
N GLY A 276 -11.07 -15.01 12.88
CA GLY A 276 -10.30 -16.19 13.28
C GLY A 276 -9.12 -16.52 12.36
N ILE A 277 -8.62 -15.53 11.63
CA ILE A 277 -7.47 -15.65 10.72
C ILE A 277 -6.29 -14.88 11.29
N ASP A 278 -5.51 -15.57 12.12
CA ASP A 278 -4.30 -14.97 12.67
C ASP A 278 -3.17 -14.88 11.64
N LEU A 279 -2.46 -13.75 11.66
CA LEU A 279 -1.30 -13.46 10.85
C LEU A 279 0.00 -13.86 11.55
N ASN A 280 1.02 -14.20 10.75
CA ASN A 280 2.37 -14.47 11.24
C ASN A 280 3.28 -13.25 11.11
N GLY A 281 3.11 -12.46 10.03
CA GLY A 281 3.92 -11.29 9.80
C GLY A 281 3.24 -10.23 8.94
N ILE A 282 3.60 -8.96 9.18
CA ILE A 282 3.18 -7.82 8.36
C ILE A 282 4.42 -7.05 7.92
N THR A 283 4.51 -6.73 6.64
CA THR A 283 5.48 -5.76 6.12
C THR A 283 4.78 -4.48 5.74
N LEU A 284 5.26 -3.36 6.27
CA LEU A 284 4.79 -2.01 6.02
C LEU A 284 5.89 -1.25 5.25
N GLN A 285 5.75 -1.12 3.94
CA GLN A 285 6.70 -0.37 3.11
C GLN A 285 6.23 1.08 2.97
N SER A 286 7.10 2.05 3.29
CA SER A 286 6.82 3.49 3.16
C SER A 286 5.50 3.86 3.85
N SER A 287 5.51 3.81 5.17
CA SER A 287 4.28 3.70 5.94
C SER A 287 3.66 5.04 6.27
N ILE A 288 2.34 5.13 6.13
CA ILE A 288 1.50 6.18 6.69
C ILE A 288 0.43 5.54 7.58
N LEU A 289 0.51 5.79 8.89
CA LEU A 289 -0.41 5.23 9.90
C LEU A 289 -1.06 6.33 10.76
N ASP A 290 -0.66 7.58 10.57
CA ASP A 290 -1.18 8.77 11.25
C ASP A 290 -1.16 9.96 10.29
N TYR A 291 -2.29 10.21 9.63
CA TYR A 291 -2.43 11.28 8.65
C TYR A 291 -2.36 12.68 9.27
N ALA A 292 -2.78 12.82 10.53
CA ALA A 292 -2.76 14.12 11.21
C ALA A 292 -1.33 14.63 11.45
N ASN A 293 -0.37 13.70 11.53
CA ASN A 293 1.05 14.00 11.76
C ASN A 293 1.97 13.58 10.61
N ALA A 294 1.42 13.13 9.46
CA ALA A 294 2.18 12.50 8.38
C ALA A 294 3.35 13.35 7.85
N LEU A 295 3.27 14.67 7.94
CA LEU A 295 4.28 15.61 7.45
C LEU A 295 4.74 16.60 8.53
N SER A 296 4.95 16.13 9.76
CA SER A 296 5.48 17.01 10.81
C SER A 296 6.86 17.55 10.45
N ALA A 297 7.19 18.77 10.85
CA ALA A 297 8.50 19.34 10.59
C ALA A 297 9.66 18.47 11.15
N PRO A 298 9.61 17.95 12.40
CA PRO A 298 10.63 17.01 12.88
C PRO A 298 10.68 15.71 12.08
N GLY A 299 9.53 15.10 11.76
CA GLY A 299 9.47 13.82 11.04
C GLY A 299 9.91 13.91 9.58
N THR A 300 9.68 15.08 8.95
CA THR A 300 10.02 15.34 7.55
C THR A 300 11.47 15.76 7.34
N PHE A 301 12.03 16.52 8.29
CA PHE A 301 13.35 17.13 8.15
C PHE A 301 14.46 16.14 7.74
N PRO A 302 14.58 14.93 8.31
CA PRO A 302 15.63 13.99 7.91
C PRO A 302 15.56 13.58 6.44
N THR A 303 14.36 13.43 5.86
CA THR A 303 14.20 13.17 4.43
C THR A 303 14.71 14.34 3.60
N LEU A 304 14.34 15.58 3.93
CA LEU A 304 14.80 16.76 3.17
C LEU A 304 16.32 16.93 3.28
N ALA A 305 16.89 16.58 4.44
CA ALA A 305 18.33 16.53 4.60
C ALA A 305 18.94 15.48 3.66
N ALA A 306 18.36 14.28 3.53
CA ALA A 306 18.82 13.25 2.60
C ALA A 306 18.86 13.78 1.16
N ASP A 307 17.79 14.45 0.72
CA ASP A 307 17.74 15.08 -0.60
C ASP A 307 18.87 16.09 -0.78
N ALA A 308 19.07 16.98 0.20
CA ALA A 308 20.15 17.96 0.17
C ALA A 308 21.54 17.31 0.14
N PHE A 309 21.72 16.16 0.79
CA PHE A 309 22.97 15.39 0.71
C PHE A 309 23.19 14.81 -0.68
N TYR A 310 22.18 14.19 -1.28
CA TYR A 310 22.27 13.64 -2.64
C TYR A 310 22.64 14.71 -3.67
N TRP A 311 22.04 15.90 -3.55
CA TRP A 311 22.29 17.04 -4.43
C TRP A 311 23.53 17.89 -4.04
N LYS A 312 24.30 17.46 -3.03
CA LYS A 312 25.51 18.15 -2.54
C LYS A 312 25.23 19.61 -2.13
N LYS A 313 24.09 19.84 -1.48
CA LYS A 313 23.62 21.14 -1.00
C LYS A 313 23.80 21.35 0.49
N THR A 314 24.06 20.29 1.28
CA THR A 314 24.45 20.46 2.69
C THR A 314 25.72 21.31 2.81
N THR A 315 25.76 22.18 3.81
CA THR A 315 26.91 23.06 4.12
C THR A 315 27.53 22.75 5.48
N LEU A 316 27.21 21.58 6.06
CA LEU A 316 27.87 21.10 7.28
C LEU A 316 29.38 20.97 7.09
N ASN A 317 30.11 21.30 8.15
CA ASN A 317 31.56 21.23 8.19
C ASN A 317 32.01 20.41 9.43
N PRO A 318 32.70 19.27 9.25
CA PRO A 318 33.06 18.66 7.96
C PRO A 318 31.82 18.14 7.21
N THR A 319 31.88 18.17 5.87
CA THR A 319 30.81 17.63 5.03
C THR A 319 30.77 16.10 5.20
N PRO A 320 29.61 15.53 5.59
CA PRO A 320 29.46 14.08 5.67
C PRO A 320 29.70 13.42 4.30
N THR A 321 30.29 12.22 4.28
CA THR A 321 30.57 11.46 3.05
C THR A 321 29.74 10.19 2.91
N ASP A 322 29.10 9.78 4.01
CA ASP A 322 28.29 8.58 4.12
C ASP A 322 26.85 8.96 4.47
N LEU A 323 25.88 8.42 3.73
CA LEU A 323 24.46 8.77 3.89
C LEU A 323 23.93 8.27 5.24
N ASP A 324 24.28 7.07 5.66
CA ASP A 324 23.75 6.48 6.91
C ASP A 324 24.22 7.28 8.13
N ALA A 325 25.51 7.60 8.20
CA ALA A 325 26.08 8.46 9.24
C ALA A 325 25.47 9.87 9.21
N TYR A 326 25.17 10.40 8.02
CA TYR A 326 24.50 11.68 7.88
C TYR A 326 23.05 11.64 8.38
N MET A 327 22.32 10.55 8.09
CA MET A 327 20.96 10.35 8.56
C MET A 327 20.89 10.20 10.07
N VAL A 328 21.89 9.60 10.72
CA VAL A 328 21.99 9.61 12.19
C VAL A 328 22.09 11.04 12.73
N GLN A 329 22.90 11.91 12.11
CA GLN A 329 23.02 13.32 12.53
C GLN A 329 21.71 14.09 12.30
N ALA A 330 21.09 13.93 11.14
CA ALA A 330 19.82 14.60 10.81
C ALA A 330 18.69 14.18 11.75
N ARG A 331 18.57 12.88 12.07
CA ARG A 331 17.63 12.38 13.08
C ARG A 331 17.91 12.95 14.46
N ASN A 332 19.17 12.93 14.91
CA ASN A 332 19.51 13.49 16.22
C ASN A 332 19.17 14.99 16.31
N TYR A 333 19.34 15.74 15.23
CA TYR A 333 18.91 17.13 15.16
C TYR A 333 17.38 17.25 15.20
N ALA A 334 16.65 16.42 14.46
CA ALA A 334 15.19 16.37 14.52
C ALA A 334 14.69 16.11 15.95
N ASP A 335 15.20 15.06 16.60
CA ASP A 335 14.76 14.61 17.91
C ASP A 335 15.13 15.58 19.03
N ASN A 336 16.38 16.08 19.05
CA ASN A 336 16.88 16.85 20.18
C ASN A 336 16.74 18.37 20.00
N THR A 337 16.49 18.84 18.77
CA THR A 337 16.39 20.28 18.47
C THR A 337 15.04 20.67 17.89
N LEU A 338 14.52 19.95 16.89
CA LEU A 338 13.24 20.34 16.26
C LEU A 338 12.02 19.87 17.06
N ALA A 339 12.01 18.63 17.56
CA ALA A 339 10.88 18.09 18.30
C ALA A 339 10.50 18.90 19.55
N PRO A 340 11.44 19.42 20.37
CA PRO A 340 11.10 20.32 21.48
C PRO A 340 10.46 21.65 21.06
N LEU A 341 10.66 22.07 19.81
CA LEU A 341 10.09 23.29 19.26
C LEU A 341 8.74 23.06 18.56
N ALA A 342 8.32 21.80 18.41
CA ALA A 342 7.14 21.42 17.68
C ALA A 342 5.85 21.99 18.29
N GLN A 343 4.93 22.39 17.42
CA GLN A 343 3.66 23.01 17.72
C GLN A 343 2.56 22.18 17.11
N LYS A 344 1.38 22.22 17.74
CA LYS A 344 0.19 21.56 17.22
C LYS A 344 -0.15 22.07 15.81
N PRO A 345 -0.79 21.23 14.97
CA PRO A 345 -1.26 21.64 13.66
C PRO A 345 -2.03 22.95 13.69
N ASN A 346 -1.68 23.86 12.78
CA ASN A 346 -2.32 25.15 12.59
C ASN A 346 -2.67 25.34 11.10
N PRO A 347 -3.95 25.59 10.74
CA PRO A 347 -4.34 25.87 9.35
C PRO A 347 -3.57 27.02 8.68
N GLN A 348 -3.10 28.02 9.43
CA GLN A 348 -2.27 29.10 8.89
C GLN A 348 -0.86 28.66 8.51
N ASP A 349 -0.43 27.48 8.97
CA ASP A 349 0.94 26.95 8.86
C ASP A 349 0.96 25.62 8.08
N GLY A 350 0.01 25.46 7.16
CA GLY A 350 -0.14 24.29 6.31
C GLY A 350 -0.91 23.12 6.95
N GLY A 351 -1.42 23.29 8.18
CA GLY A 351 -2.26 22.27 8.83
C GLY A 351 -1.50 21.06 9.39
N PHE A 352 -0.18 21.16 9.56
CA PHE A 352 0.69 20.10 10.11
C PHE A 352 1.44 20.56 11.36
N VAL A 353 1.97 19.60 12.12
CA VAL A 353 2.90 19.87 13.24
C VAL A 353 4.15 20.58 12.72
N ASN A 354 4.47 21.74 13.29
CA ASN A 354 5.48 22.65 12.74
C ASN A 354 6.32 23.30 13.87
N VAL A 355 7.46 23.89 13.56
CA VAL A 355 8.37 24.56 14.51
C VAL A 355 8.43 26.09 14.34
N ARG A 356 7.73 26.64 13.32
CA ARG A 356 7.87 28.03 12.86
C ARG A 356 7.94 29.08 13.99
N LEU A 357 6.94 29.13 14.87
CA LEU A 357 6.85 30.22 15.87
C LEU A 357 7.89 30.13 16.99
N ASN A 358 8.50 28.94 17.17
CA ASN A 358 9.50 28.68 18.22
C ASN A 358 10.93 28.66 17.67
N LEU A 359 11.11 28.78 16.34
CA LEU A 359 12.40 28.69 15.69
C LEU A 359 13.16 30.01 15.84
N ASN A 360 14.29 29.99 16.54
CA ASN A 360 15.20 31.13 16.59
C ASN A 360 16.18 31.11 15.40
N LEU A 361 16.88 32.23 15.16
CA LEU A 361 17.79 32.39 14.02
C LEU A 361 18.93 31.37 14.01
N GLN A 362 19.49 31.03 15.18
CA GLN A 362 20.59 30.07 15.26
C GLN A 362 20.14 28.66 14.85
N THR A 363 18.97 28.23 15.34
CA THR A 363 18.37 26.94 14.95
C THR A 363 17.97 26.94 13.47
N ALA A 364 17.45 28.06 12.94
CA ALA A 364 17.18 28.20 11.51
C ALA A 364 18.47 28.05 10.68
N GLN A 365 19.57 28.71 11.08
CA GLN A 365 20.86 28.59 10.39
C GLN A 365 21.41 27.16 10.41
N GLN A 366 21.31 26.47 11.55
CA GLN A 366 21.72 25.06 11.67
C GLN A 366 20.87 24.16 10.79
N MET A 367 19.54 24.31 10.82
CA MET A 367 18.63 23.59 9.94
C MET A 367 18.99 23.80 8.47
N GLY A 368 19.25 25.06 8.07
CA GLY A 368 19.66 25.40 6.70
C GLY A 368 20.97 24.74 6.26
N ALA A 369 21.90 24.47 7.20
CA ALA A 369 23.13 23.77 6.88
C ALA A 369 22.90 22.28 6.54
N TYR A 370 21.86 21.65 7.10
CA TYR A 370 21.46 20.29 6.72
C TYR A 370 20.71 20.28 5.37
N ILE A 371 19.68 21.11 5.23
CA ILE A 371 18.77 21.05 4.08
C ILE A 371 19.25 21.86 2.86
N GLY A 372 20.35 22.60 2.97
CA GLY A 372 20.98 23.31 1.86
C GLY A 372 20.19 24.50 1.31
N THR A 373 19.17 24.96 2.04
CA THR A 373 18.37 26.14 1.73
C THR A 373 18.10 26.93 3.02
N ASP A 374 17.90 28.24 2.92
CA ASP A 374 17.54 29.07 4.08
C ASP A 374 16.11 28.74 4.54
N PRO A 375 15.92 28.15 5.73
CA PRO A 375 14.58 27.81 6.22
C PRO A 375 13.77 29.05 6.59
N THR A 376 14.40 30.21 6.78
CA THR A 376 13.67 31.48 6.98
C THR A 376 12.91 31.84 5.72
N SER A 377 13.54 31.71 4.55
CA SER A 377 12.89 31.87 3.25
C SER A 377 11.75 30.87 3.08
N LEU A 378 11.95 29.59 3.41
CA LEU A 378 10.87 28.58 3.37
C LEU A 378 9.70 28.96 4.30
N ILE A 379 9.99 29.43 5.51
CA ILE A 379 8.97 29.89 6.47
C ILE A 379 8.20 31.11 5.95
N GLN A 380 8.91 32.11 5.43
CA GLN A 380 8.31 33.34 4.93
C GLN A 380 7.43 33.08 3.71
N THR A 381 7.86 32.17 2.84
CA THR A 381 7.12 31.85 1.61
C THR A 381 6.00 30.82 1.84
N PHE A 382 6.20 29.84 2.73
CA PHE A 382 5.31 28.66 2.85
C PHE A 382 4.67 28.46 4.22
N GLY A 383 5.06 29.25 5.22
CA GLY A 383 4.60 29.07 6.60
C GLY A 383 5.16 27.81 7.29
N ASN A 384 5.94 26.97 6.60
CA ASN A 384 6.50 25.72 7.14
C ASN A 384 7.96 25.53 6.66
N PRO A 385 8.93 25.35 7.58
CA PRO A 385 10.33 25.11 7.23
C PRO A 385 10.59 23.75 6.58
N ALA A 386 9.64 22.81 6.62
CA ALA A 386 9.70 21.55 5.86
C ALA A 386 9.06 21.66 4.45
N ALA A 387 8.31 22.73 4.17
CA ALA A 387 7.72 23.06 2.86
C ALA A 387 7.04 21.90 2.09
N LEU A 388 6.53 20.89 2.79
CA LEU A 388 5.64 19.86 2.24
C LEU A 388 4.20 20.33 2.42
N GLY A 389 3.68 21.07 1.44
CA GLY A 389 2.31 21.52 1.45
C GLY A 389 1.98 22.24 0.16
N ASN A 390 0.83 21.92 -0.42
CA ASN A 390 0.22 22.73 -1.48
C ASN A 390 -0.12 24.09 -0.89
N VAL A 391 0.79 25.07 -0.95
CA VAL A 391 0.36 26.46 -0.88
C VAL A 391 -0.51 26.69 -2.11
N PRO A 392 -1.77 27.13 -1.95
CA PRO A 392 -2.62 27.46 -3.08
C PRO A 392 -1.88 28.44 -3.99
N SER A 393 -1.70 28.08 -5.25
CA SER A 393 -1.28 29.05 -6.26
C SER A 393 -2.43 30.04 -6.44
N SER A 394 -2.36 31.19 -5.79
CA SER A 394 -3.09 32.35 -6.30
C SER A 394 -2.31 32.89 -7.50
N ASP A 395 -2.99 33.06 -8.64
CA ASP A 395 -2.59 33.81 -9.82
C ASP A 395 -1.20 33.48 -10.42
N ASP A 396 -1.17 32.62 -11.46
CA ASP A 396 -0.05 32.41 -12.40
C ASP A 396 1.36 32.15 -11.82
N ASN A 397 1.48 31.87 -10.52
CA ASN A 397 2.75 31.61 -9.87
C ASN A 397 2.81 30.13 -9.41
N PRO A 398 3.68 29.29 -9.99
CA PRO A 398 3.78 27.89 -9.58
C PRO A 398 4.16 27.82 -8.09
N PRO A 399 3.57 26.90 -7.29
CA PRO A 399 3.89 26.76 -5.88
C PRO A 399 5.38 26.47 -5.72
N TYR A 400 6.13 27.44 -5.20
CA TYR A 400 7.50 27.21 -4.78
C TYR A 400 7.47 26.20 -3.62
N THR A 401 8.35 25.21 -3.62
CA THR A 401 8.48 24.21 -2.55
C THR A 401 9.96 23.89 -2.37
N PHE A 402 10.33 23.17 -1.31
CA PHE A 402 11.69 22.65 -1.13
C PHE A 402 12.22 21.97 -2.42
N PHE A 403 11.38 21.20 -3.11
CA PHE A 403 11.73 20.46 -4.32
C PHE A 403 11.98 21.32 -5.57
N LEU A 404 11.63 22.60 -5.51
CA LEU A 404 11.93 23.59 -6.55
C LEU A 404 13.09 24.51 -6.17
N THR A 405 13.30 24.72 -4.86
CA THR A 405 14.30 25.66 -4.37
C THR A 405 15.65 25.01 -4.08
N LEU A 406 15.71 23.71 -3.76
CA LEU A 406 16.96 23.02 -3.43
C LEU A 406 17.97 23.08 -4.58
N VAL A 407 17.50 22.87 -5.80
CA VAL A 407 18.28 22.98 -7.04
C VAL A 407 17.52 23.86 -8.03
N PRO A 408 17.79 25.18 -8.04
CA PRO A 408 17.09 26.10 -8.94
C PRO A 408 17.11 25.63 -10.40
N GLY A 409 15.95 25.63 -11.05
CA GLY A 409 15.78 25.16 -12.42
C GLY A 409 15.67 23.64 -12.57
N THR A 410 15.46 22.90 -11.49
CA THR A 410 15.23 21.45 -11.49
C THR A 410 13.98 21.14 -10.67
N GLN A 411 13.03 20.40 -11.25
CA GLN A 411 11.91 19.83 -10.50
C GLN A 411 12.36 18.50 -9.89
N ILE A 412 12.41 18.43 -8.56
CA ILE A 412 12.75 17.21 -7.80
C ILE A 412 11.47 16.44 -7.45
N GLY A 413 11.57 15.10 -7.39
CA GLY A 413 10.47 14.22 -6.99
C GLY A 413 10.23 14.20 -5.48
N GLN A 414 8.97 14.10 -5.06
CA GLN A 414 8.56 14.00 -3.66
C GLN A 414 8.54 12.54 -3.18
N TYR A 415 8.21 11.61 -4.07
CA TYR A 415 8.26 10.18 -3.78
C TYR A 415 9.72 9.67 -3.71
N ASP A 416 10.65 10.33 -4.41
CA ASP A 416 12.08 10.07 -4.32
C ASP A 416 12.86 11.33 -4.71
N GLY A 417 13.48 12.01 -3.73
CA GLY A 417 14.22 13.25 -3.97
C GLY A 417 15.47 13.12 -4.84
N ARG A 418 15.83 11.91 -5.30
CA ARG A 418 16.87 11.69 -6.32
C ARG A 418 16.32 11.85 -7.74
N ALA A 419 15.03 11.62 -7.94
CA ALA A 419 14.36 11.75 -9.23
C ALA A 419 14.19 13.22 -9.59
N ASN A 420 14.31 13.52 -10.89
CA ASN A 420 14.09 14.86 -11.40
C ASN A 420 13.60 14.84 -12.85
N PHE A 421 12.99 15.94 -13.27
CA PHE A 421 12.91 16.27 -14.69
C PHE A 421 14.17 17.01 -15.12
N THR A 422 14.65 16.70 -16.33
CA THR A 422 15.75 17.46 -16.94
C THR A 422 15.35 18.93 -17.01
N GLY A 423 16.17 19.85 -16.50
CA GLY A 423 15.88 21.29 -16.39
C GLY A 423 15.76 22.06 -17.72
N LYS A 424 15.21 21.45 -18.76
CA LYS A 424 15.03 22.02 -20.10
C LYS A 424 13.58 22.48 -20.26
N GLY A 425 13.39 23.71 -20.72
CA GLY A 425 12.07 24.26 -21.06
C GLY A 425 11.14 24.34 -19.85
N ILE A 426 9.90 23.84 -20.00
CA ILE A 426 8.86 23.91 -18.98
C ILE A 426 9.04 22.92 -17.82
N ALA A 427 9.94 21.94 -17.95
CA ALA A 427 10.13 20.87 -16.97
C ALA A 427 10.29 21.33 -15.50
N PRO A 428 11.03 22.42 -15.19
CA PRO A 428 11.13 22.92 -13.81
C PRO A 428 9.85 23.53 -13.25
N TYR A 429 8.80 23.68 -14.06
CA TYR A 429 7.52 24.28 -13.69
C TYR A 429 6.36 23.28 -13.76
N ILE A 430 6.65 22.02 -14.13
CA ILE A 430 5.65 20.95 -14.08
C ILE A 430 5.42 20.60 -12.61
N LEU A 431 4.23 20.93 -12.10
CA LEU A 431 3.90 20.74 -10.70
C LEU A 431 3.65 19.25 -10.40
N PRO A 432 4.39 18.65 -9.45
CA PRO A 432 4.23 17.24 -9.12
C PRO A 432 2.81 16.85 -8.67
N ASN A 433 2.11 17.80 -8.04
CA ASN A 433 0.77 17.60 -7.48
C ASN A 433 -0.34 18.02 -8.46
N SER A 434 0.00 18.53 -9.65
CA SER A 434 -0.98 18.83 -10.71
C SER A 434 -1.07 17.62 -11.63
N GLY A 435 -1.87 16.61 -11.24
CA GLY A 435 -1.87 15.28 -11.87
C GLY A 435 -0.71 14.39 -11.37
N SER A 436 -0.53 13.19 -11.95
CA SER A 436 0.54 12.24 -11.59
C SER A 436 1.93 12.64 -12.13
N ASN A 437 2.24 13.94 -12.06
CA ASN A 437 3.38 14.58 -12.73
C ASN A 437 4.66 14.59 -11.87
N ASP A 438 4.70 13.88 -10.76
CA ASP A 438 5.93 13.75 -9.97
C ASP A 438 7.02 13.02 -10.79
N PRO A 439 8.27 13.53 -10.84
CA PRO A 439 9.36 12.87 -11.53
C PRO A 439 9.56 11.40 -11.15
N SER A 440 9.35 11.05 -9.89
CA SER A 440 9.54 9.68 -9.40
C SER A 440 8.54 8.68 -10.00
N ILE A 441 7.36 9.16 -10.36
CA ILE A 441 6.30 8.38 -11.02
C ILE A 441 6.48 8.45 -12.54
N THR A 442 6.62 9.66 -13.07
CA THR A 442 6.69 9.92 -14.52
C THR A 442 7.91 9.25 -15.16
N ASN A 443 9.04 9.17 -14.45
CA ASN A 443 10.27 8.56 -14.97
C ASN A 443 10.14 7.05 -15.24
N VAL A 444 9.12 6.38 -14.71
CA VAL A 444 8.89 4.95 -14.87
C VAL A 444 7.51 4.60 -15.44
N GLY A 445 6.56 5.54 -15.44
CA GLY A 445 5.16 5.30 -15.83
C GLY A 445 5.00 4.62 -17.19
N GLY A 446 5.66 5.13 -18.23
CA GLY A 446 5.59 4.52 -19.57
C GLY A 446 6.06 3.06 -19.62
N ALA A 447 7.06 2.70 -18.82
CA ALA A 447 7.55 1.33 -18.73
C ALA A 447 6.54 0.42 -18.01
N TYR A 448 5.94 0.88 -16.90
CA TYR A 448 4.89 0.13 -16.20
C TYR A 448 3.68 -0.11 -17.08
N THR A 449 3.16 0.93 -17.75
CA THR A 449 1.97 0.81 -18.61
C THR A 449 2.19 -0.21 -19.72
N VAL A 450 3.31 -0.13 -20.44
CA VAL A 450 3.57 -1.05 -21.56
C VAL A 450 3.88 -2.46 -21.06
N LEU A 451 4.73 -2.61 -20.04
CA LEU A 451 5.11 -3.92 -19.54
C LEU A 451 3.95 -4.64 -18.87
N TRP A 452 3.06 -3.94 -18.16
CA TRP A 452 1.82 -4.54 -17.66
C TRP A 452 1.00 -5.16 -18.79
N ASN A 453 0.65 -4.34 -19.79
CA ASN A 453 -0.17 -4.78 -20.91
C ASN A 453 0.49 -5.91 -21.71
N SER A 454 1.80 -5.85 -21.94
CA SER A 454 2.51 -6.92 -22.63
C SER A 454 2.59 -8.19 -21.78
N TYR A 455 3.00 -8.09 -20.51
CA TYR A 455 3.26 -9.22 -19.63
C TYR A 455 1.98 -10.01 -19.33
N ILE A 456 0.89 -9.32 -19.01
CA ILE A 456 -0.37 -9.99 -18.68
C ILE A 456 -0.93 -10.78 -19.88
N ASN A 457 -0.87 -10.20 -21.08
CA ASN A 457 -1.37 -10.83 -22.30
C ASN A 457 -0.45 -11.96 -22.80
N THR A 458 0.86 -11.72 -22.83
CA THR A 458 1.80 -12.61 -23.52
C THR A 458 2.39 -13.69 -22.62
N ASP A 459 2.81 -13.34 -21.40
CA ASP A 459 3.43 -14.28 -20.47
C ASP A 459 2.40 -14.94 -19.55
N LEU A 460 1.47 -14.16 -18.99
CA LEU A 460 0.42 -14.66 -18.08
C LEU A 460 -0.82 -15.17 -18.81
N LYS A 461 -0.92 -14.95 -20.13
CA LYS A 461 -1.99 -15.45 -21.00
C LYS A 461 -3.39 -15.01 -20.57
N TYR A 462 -3.49 -13.86 -19.92
CA TYR A 462 -4.74 -13.22 -19.55
C TYR A 462 -4.99 -12.03 -20.45
N THR A 463 -6.08 -12.06 -21.21
CA THR A 463 -6.51 -10.97 -22.09
C THR A 463 -7.76 -10.33 -21.50
N SER A 464 -7.78 -9.00 -21.37
CA SER A 464 -8.97 -8.24 -20.99
C SER A 464 -9.37 -7.30 -22.12
N THR A 465 -10.67 -7.17 -22.36
CA THR A 465 -11.23 -6.15 -23.26
C THR A 465 -11.33 -4.76 -22.60
N SER A 466 -11.15 -4.68 -21.28
CA SER A 466 -11.22 -3.45 -20.50
C SER A 466 -9.85 -2.75 -20.41
N SER A 467 -9.87 -1.42 -20.26
CA SER A 467 -8.68 -0.63 -20.00
C SER A 467 -8.16 -0.90 -18.59
N PHE A 468 -6.85 -1.09 -18.45
CA PHE A 468 -6.23 -1.21 -17.13
C PHE A 468 -6.12 0.14 -16.42
N VAL A 469 -6.41 0.16 -15.12
CA VAL A 469 -6.40 1.37 -14.29
C VAL A 469 -5.40 1.18 -13.17
N ASP A 470 -4.20 1.71 -13.34
CA ASP A 470 -3.12 1.57 -12.36
C ASP A 470 -3.32 2.46 -11.13
N LEU A 471 -3.87 3.66 -11.32
CA LEU A 471 -4.27 4.60 -10.28
C LEU A 471 -5.64 5.22 -10.63
N ASN A 472 -6.55 5.23 -9.67
CA ASN A 472 -7.89 5.80 -9.82
C ASN A 472 -8.14 6.95 -8.84
N ASP A 473 -8.02 8.18 -9.32
CA ASP A 473 -8.23 9.40 -8.52
C ASP A 473 -9.67 9.51 -7.99
N GLN A 474 -10.67 8.89 -8.64
CA GLN A 474 -12.04 8.90 -8.15
C GLN A 474 -12.18 8.14 -6.82
N VAL A 475 -11.36 7.11 -6.61
CA VAL A 475 -11.32 6.38 -5.33
C VAL A 475 -10.88 7.33 -4.22
N PHE A 476 -9.76 8.04 -4.41
CA PHE A 476 -9.25 8.99 -3.43
C PHE A 476 -10.24 10.14 -3.15
N ASN A 477 -10.79 10.75 -4.21
CA ASN A 477 -11.69 11.88 -4.10
C ASN A 477 -13.03 11.56 -3.40
N ASN A 478 -13.40 10.28 -3.34
CA ASN A 478 -14.64 9.82 -2.72
C ASN A 478 -14.37 8.90 -1.52
N TRP A 479 -13.13 8.86 -1.01
CA TRP A 479 -12.74 7.96 0.06
C TRP A 479 -13.32 8.37 1.39
N ASP A 480 -13.99 7.45 2.08
CA ASP A 480 -14.40 7.65 3.46
C ASP A 480 -13.25 7.30 4.44
N PHE A 481 -12.62 8.33 5.00
CA PHE A 481 -11.58 8.15 6.02
C PHE A 481 -12.16 7.89 7.42
N SER A 482 -13.49 7.88 7.60
CA SER A 482 -14.10 7.52 8.88
C SER A 482 -13.66 6.11 9.29
N HIS A 483 -13.36 5.95 10.57
CA HIS A 483 -12.90 4.68 11.13
C HIS A 483 -13.11 4.68 12.64
N THR A 484 -13.64 3.57 13.17
CA THR A 484 -13.67 3.29 14.60
C THR A 484 -12.66 2.18 14.89
N ASP A 485 -11.66 2.49 15.71
CA ASP A 485 -10.60 1.54 16.04
C ASP A 485 -11.09 0.42 16.98
N PRO A 486 -10.27 -0.61 17.23
CA PRO A 486 -10.63 -1.73 18.13
C PRO A 486 -10.95 -1.33 19.58
N THR A 487 -10.64 -0.10 20.00
CA THR A 487 -11.00 0.41 21.34
C THR A 487 -12.39 1.05 21.36
N GLY A 488 -13.06 1.14 20.20
CA GLY A 488 -14.31 1.86 20.01
C GLY A 488 -14.14 3.36 19.83
N ALA A 489 -12.92 3.85 19.64
CA ALA A 489 -12.65 5.27 19.46
C ALA A 489 -12.71 5.65 17.98
N ASN A 490 -13.29 6.82 17.68
CA ASN A 490 -13.25 7.38 16.33
C ASN A 490 -11.82 7.85 16.02
N LYS A 491 -11.16 7.19 15.07
CA LYS A 491 -9.77 7.42 14.65
C LYS A 491 -9.65 7.83 13.19
N GLY A 492 -10.72 8.34 12.62
CA GLY A 492 -10.73 8.85 11.26
C GLY A 492 -11.84 9.88 11.03
N GLY A 493 -11.86 10.44 9.83
CA GLY A 493 -12.83 11.44 9.39
C GLY A 493 -12.19 12.62 8.67
N GLY A 494 -12.97 13.26 7.78
CA GLY A 494 -12.43 14.25 6.85
C GLY A 494 -11.33 13.62 6.00
N ASN A 495 -10.13 14.21 6.04
CA ASN A 495 -8.94 13.67 5.36
C ASN A 495 -7.90 13.12 6.36
N THR A 496 -8.35 12.66 7.53
CA THR A 496 -7.49 12.16 8.61
C THR A 496 -7.83 10.73 8.98
N LEU A 497 -6.80 9.96 9.35
CA LEU A 497 -6.88 8.56 9.70
C LEU A 497 -5.69 8.19 10.60
N TYR A 498 -5.95 7.43 11.65
CA TYR A 498 -4.95 6.86 12.56
C TYR A 498 -5.19 5.36 12.72
N THR A 499 -4.27 4.53 12.24
CA THR A 499 -4.39 3.06 12.25
C THR A 499 -3.25 2.35 12.97
N ALA A 500 -2.29 3.10 13.53
CA ALA A 500 -1.29 2.50 14.41
C ALA A 500 -1.94 1.87 15.66
N GLY A 501 -3.13 2.34 16.08
CA GLY A 501 -3.94 1.75 17.15
C GLY A 501 -4.39 0.32 16.82
N ASP A 502 -4.88 0.08 15.61
CA ASP A 502 -5.29 -1.24 15.11
C ASP A 502 -4.14 -2.23 15.08
N LEU A 503 -2.98 -1.78 14.61
CA LEU A 503 -1.77 -2.59 14.61
C LEU A 503 -1.35 -2.94 16.05
N ALA A 504 -1.41 -1.98 16.96
CA ALA A 504 -1.11 -2.20 18.37
C ALA A 504 -2.08 -3.21 19.00
N ALA A 505 -3.37 -3.09 18.71
CA ALA A 505 -4.41 -3.98 19.20
C ALA A 505 -4.15 -5.42 18.71
N THR A 506 -3.92 -5.59 17.40
CA THR A 506 -3.63 -6.89 16.79
C THR A 506 -2.36 -7.53 17.36
N MET A 507 -1.28 -6.76 17.49
CA MET A 507 -0.05 -7.25 18.11
C MET A 507 -0.26 -7.63 19.59
N SER A 508 -1.11 -6.91 20.31
CA SER A 508 -1.40 -7.19 21.73
C SER A 508 -2.14 -8.51 21.93
N VAL A 509 -3.10 -8.84 21.06
CA VAL A 509 -3.85 -10.10 21.12
C VAL A 509 -3.09 -11.27 20.49
N ASN A 510 -2.23 -11.00 19.50
CA ASN A 510 -1.32 -11.96 18.89
C ASN A 510 0.14 -11.57 19.21
N PRO A 511 0.66 -11.93 20.39
CA PRO A 511 2.02 -11.56 20.81
C PRO A 511 3.12 -12.27 20.01
N ASP A 512 2.78 -13.17 19.09
CA ASP A 512 3.72 -13.82 18.17
C ASP A 512 3.77 -13.11 16.79
N LEU A 513 2.84 -12.18 16.50
CA LEU A 513 2.83 -11.37 15.28
C LEU A 513 4.08 -10.49 15.20
N LYS A 514 4.83 -10.64 14.10
CA LYS A 514 6.01 -9.80 13.82
C LYS A 514 5.68 -8.75 12.76
N VAL A 515 6.30 -7.58 12.87
CA VAL A 515 6.11 -6.47 11.94
C VAL A 515 7.47 -5.96 11.47
N LEU A 516 7.61 -5.80 10.15
CA LEU A 516 8.74 -5.14 9.52
C LEU A 516 8.26 -3.82 8.88
N SER A 517 8.74 -2.68 9.37
CA SER A 517 8.60 -1.39 8.70
C SER A 517 9.85 -1.13 7.85
N ALA A 518 9.66 -0.92 6.55
CA ALA A 518 10.72 -0.69 5.57
C ALA A 518 10.51 0.68 4.90
N ASN A 519 11.45 1.61 5.05
CA ASN A 519 11.26 3.00 4.64
C ASN A 519 12.41 3.51 3.76
N GLY A 520 12.12 4.42 2.83
CA GLY A 520 13.12 5.10 2.02
C GLY A 520 13.60 6.41 2.68
N TYR A 521 14.91 6.67 2.68
CA TYR A 521 15.45 7.95 3.15
C TYR A 521 15.02 9.15 2.31
N PHE A 522 14.75 8.96 1.02
CA PHE A 522 14.42 10.02 0.06
C PHE A 522 12.91 10.17 -0.16
N ASP A 523 12.09 9.53 0.66
CA ASP A 523 10.63 9.53 0.58
C ASP A 523 10.06 10.68 1.41
N ALA A 524 9.51 11.69 0.76
CA ALA A 524 8.86 12.81 1.41
C ALA A 524 7.33 12.68 1.47
N VAL A 525 6.75 11.70 0.78
CA VAL A 525 5.32 11.41 0.85
C VAL A 525 4.99 10.67 2.14
N THR A 526 5.86 9.73 2.53
CA THR A 526 5.82 9.06 3.83
C THR A 526 7.21 9.11 4.48
N PRO A 527 7.58 10.24 5.11
CA PRO A 527 8.90 10.43 5.68
C PRO A 527 9.27 9.34 6.69
N PHE A 528 10.41 8.69 6.46
CA PHE A 528 10.82 7.52 7.26
C PHE A 528 10.86 7.83 8.77
N HIS A 529 11.30 9.03 9.13
CA HIS A 529 11.41 9.41 10.53
C HIS A 529 10.04 9.75 11.13
N GLN A 530 9.10 10.26 10.35
CA GLN A 530 7.72 10.38 10.79
C GLN A 530 7.10 9.00 11.08
N THR A 531 7.35 8.00 10.22
CA THR A 531 6.95 6.62 10.47
C THR A 531 7.54 6.09 11.78
N GLU A 532 8.83 6.33 12.04
CA GLU A 532 9.49 5.96 13.31
C GLU A 532 8.82 6.61 14.52
N LEU A 533 8.50 7.91 14.46
CA LEU A 533 7.81 8.62 15.53
C LEU A 533 6.41 8.05 15.79
N THR A 534 5.63 7.79 14.73
CA THR A 534 4.30 7.20 14.85
C THR A 534 4.35 5.80 15.49
N LEU A 535 5.29 4.95 15.06
CA LEU A 535 5.47 3.61 15.62
C LEU A 535 6.01 3.63 17.06
N ALA A 536 6.87 4.61 17.40
CA ALA A 536 7.34 4.81 18.77
C ALA A 536 6.17 5.18 19.70
N GLN A 537 5.23 5.99 19.23
CA GLN A 537 4.03 6.43 19.97
C GLN A 537 2.87 5.44 19.94
N MET A 538 2.93 4.41 19.10
CA MET A 538 1.94 3.34 19.02
C MET A 538 1.62 2.77 20.43
N PRO A 539 0.34 2.61 20.81
CA PRO A 539 -0.07 2.20 22.17
C PRO A 539 0.11 0.69 22.39
N LEU A 540 1.35 0.21 22.25
CA LEU A 540 1.75 -1.18 22.42
C LEU A 540 2.72 -1.31 23.60
N ASP A 541 2.64 -2.42 24.33
CA ASP A 541 3.61 -2.77 25.38
C ASP A 541 5.06 -2.61 24.87
N PRO A 542 5.94 -1.89 25.58
CA PRO A 542 7.31 -1.64 25.12
C PRO A 542 8.15 -2.89 24.92
N THR A 543 7.93 -3.93 25.74
CA THR A 543 8.65 -5.22 25.61
C THR A 543 8.24 -5.92 24.34
N LEU A 544 6.93 -6.00 24.08
CA LEU A 544 6.39 -6.59 22.87
C LEU A 544 6.82 -5.81 21.63
N LYS A 545 6.76 -4.48 21.67
CA LYS A 545 7.25 -3.60 20.60
C LYS A 545 8.71 -3.89 20.27
N ALA A 546 9.59 -3.93 21.27
CA ALA A 546 11.01 -4.19 21.09
C ALA A 546 11.32 -5.59 20.52
N GLN A 547 10.46 -6.58 20.78
CA GLN A 547 10.64 -7.96 20.32
C GLN A 547 10.04 -8.24 18.93
N ASN A 548 9.00 -7.49 18.55
CA ASN A 548 8.16 -7.85 17.42
C ASN A 548 8.15 -6.80 16.30
N LEU A 549 8.55 -5.56 16.57
CA LEU A 549 8.64 -4.52 15.56
C LEU A 549 10.09 -4.30 15.15
N THR A 550 10.39 -4.49 13.86
CA THR A 550 11.67 -4.16 13.25
C THR A 550 11.48 -2.98 12.30
N ILE A 551 12.35 -1.98 12.38
CA ILE A 551 12.39 -0.85 11.45
C ILE A 551 13.70 -0.93 10.65
N ARG A 552 13.58 -0.71 9.33
CA ARG A 552 14.68 -0.67 8.38
C ARG A 552 14.52 0.52 7.46
N ASN A 553 15.62 1.23 7.22
CA ASN A 553 15.66 2.37 6.33
C ASN A 553 16.66 2.09 5.20
N TYR A 554 16.36 2.56 4.00
CA TYR A 554 17.11 2.22 2.79
C TYR A 554 17.51 3.49 2.02
N PRO A 555 18.63 3.48 1.29
CA PRO A 555 19.04 4.56 0.39
C PRO A 555 18.19 4.58 -0.90
N SER A 556 16.87 4.72 -0.71
CA SER A 556 15.86 4.82 -1.75
C SER A 556 14.72 5.75 -1.34
N GLY A 557 13.79 6.04 -2.25
CA GLY A 557 12.51 6.71 -1.95
C GLY A 557 11.39 5.71 -1.67
N HIS A 558 10.16 6.14 -1.96
CA HIS A 558 8.89 5.48 -1.64
C HIS A 558 8.77 4.06 -2.20
N MET A 559 9.11 3.91 -3.48
CA MET A 559 9.21 2.62 -4.14
C MET A 559 10.64 2.09 -3.98
N ILE A 560 10.94 1.53 -2.80
CA ILE A 560 12.30 1.08 -2.42
C ILE A 560 12.93 0.19 -3.50
N TYR A 561 12.12 -0.62 -4.16
CA TYR A 561 12.53 -1.58 -5.17
C TYR A 561 12.98 -0.99 -6.52
N LEU A 562 12.75 0.31 -6.77
CA LEU A 562 13.30 0.99 -7.95
C LEU A 562 14.80 1.24 -7.84
N ASN A 563 15.39 1.12 -6.66
CA ASN A 563 16.83 1.06 -6.47
C ASN A 563 17.29 -0.39 -6.31
N ASP A 564 18.10 -0.90 -7.24
CA ASP A 564 18.51 -2.31 -7.29
C ASP A 564 19.20 -2.79 -5.99
N ALA A 565 20.10 -1.99 -5.43
CA ALA A 565 20.81 -2.33 -4.20
C ALA A 565 19.87 -2.37 -2.99
N SER A 566 18.97 -1.39 -2.88
CA SER A 566 17.96 -1.33 -1.82
C SER A 566 16.94 -2.46 -1.93
N ARG A 567 16.52 -2.83 -3.16
CA ARG A 567 15.68 -4.01 -3.40
C ARG A 567 16.35 -5.30 -2.91
N THR A 568 17.62 -5.49 -3.27
CA THR A 568 18.41 -6.66 -2.85
C THR A 568 18.54 -6.71 -1.33
N ALA A 569 18.83 -5.58 -0.70
CA ALA A 569 18.90 -5.47 0.76
C ALA A 569 17.55 -5.79 1.43
N LEU A 570 16.45 -5.21 0.93
CA LEU A 570 15.11 -5.46 1.45
C LEU A 570 14.69 -6.93 1.25
N LYS A 571 15.05 -7.56 0.13
CA LYS A 571 14.88 -9.01 -0.07
C LYS A 571 15.65 -9.81 0.99
N GLY A 572 16.88 -9.41 1.33
CA GLY A 572 17.67 -10.03 2.40
C GLY A 572 16.97 -9.93 3.77
N ASP A 573 16.51 -8.72 4.13
CA ASP A 573 15.79 -8.48 5.38
C ASP A 573 14.46 -9.24 5.44
N LEU A 574 13.72 -9.30 4.34
CA LEU A 574 12.52 -10.14 4.23
C LEU A 574 12.87 -11.62 4.37
N GLY A 575 13.94 -12.11 3.73
CA GLY A 575 14.41 -13.49 3.93
C GLY A 575 14.62 -13.81 5.41
N ASN A 576 15.32 -12.94 6.13
CA ASN A 576 15.55 -13.07 7.58
C ASN A 576 14.26 -12.98 8.39
N PHE A 577 13.33 -12.10 8.01
CA PHE A 577 12.03 -11.93 8.67
C PHE A 577 11.20 -13.22 8.58
N TYR A 578 11.04 -13.77 7.37
CA TYR A 578 10.27 -15.00 7.14
C TYR A 578 10.96 -16.20 7.80
N ASP A 579 12.27 -16.36 7.59
CA ASP A 579 13.02 -17.47 8.17
C ASP A 579 13.00 -17.41 9.70
N GLY A 580 13.11 -16.22 10.30
CA GLY A 580 13.02 -16.01 11.74
C GLY A 580 11.65 -16.38 12.33
N ILE A 581 10.56 -15.99 11.66
CA ILE A 581 9.18 -16.31 12.08
C ILE A 581 8.93 -17.82 12.00
N LEU A 582 9.38 -18.47 10.92
CA LEU A 582 9.18 -19.91 10.73
C LEU A 582 10.14 -20.77 11.57
N ALA A 583 11.32 -20.24 11.92
CA ALA A 583 12.30 -20.91 12.77
C ALA A 583 11.96 -20.79 14.27
N ASN A 584 11.28 -19.72 14.71
CA ASN A 584 10.90 -19.51 16.11
C ASN A 584 9.75 -20.42 16.54
N ARG A 585 10.08 -21.71 16.63
CA ARG A 585 9.24 -22.84 17.00
C ARG A 585 8.66 -22.76 18.41
N THR A 586 8.78 -21.68 19.19
CA THR A 586 8.17 -21.66 20.53
C THR A 586 6.64 -21.63 20.46
N ALA A 587 6.05 -20.88 19.51
CA ALA A 587 4.61 -20.84 19.26
C ALA A 587 4.11 -22.13 18.57
N LEU A 588 4.81 -22.59 17.51
CA LEU A 588 4.50 -23.85 16.83
C LEU A 588 4.62 -25.05 17.79
N GLN A 589 5.63 -25.07 18.67
CA GLN A 589 5.77 -26.12 19.69
C GLN A 589 4.75 -26.01 20.81
N ARG A 590 4.25 -24.81 21.18
CA ARG A 590 3.11 -24.67 22.10
C ARG A 590 1.85 -25.27 21.49
N VAL A 591 1.55 -24.95 20.22
CA VAL A 591 0.39 -25.51 19.49
C VAL A 591 0.51 -27.03 19.36
N LEU A 592 1.67 -27.54 18.93
CA LEU A 592 1.91 -28.98 18.81
C LEU A 592 1.84 -29.69 20.18
N LYS A 593 2.34 -29.09 21.26
CA LYS A 593 2.21 -29.63 22.62
C LYS A 593 0.76 -29.67 23.09
N LEU A 594 -0.03 -28.64 22.81
CA LEU A 594 -1.46 -28.60 23.15
C LEU A 594 -2.24 -29.66 22.37
N GLN A 595 -1.98 -29.81 21.07
CA GLN A 595 -2.61 -30.83 20.23
C GLN A 595 -2.27 -32.26 20.68
N ALA A 596 -1.01 -32.53 21.02
CA ALA A 596 -0.57 -33.82 21.55
C ALA A 596 -1.24 -34.16 22.89
N ARG A 597 -1.38 -33.17 23.79
CA ARG A 597 -2.05 -33.36 25.09
C ARG A 597 -3.54 -33.68 24.92
N THR A 598 -4.23 -32.99 24.02
CA THR A 598 -5.65 -33.26 23.71
C THR A 598 -5.85 -34.67 23.16
N GLN A 599 -4.96 -35.15 22.30
CA GLN A 599 -5.02 -36.54 21.78
C GLN A 599 -4.78 -37.58 22.88
N GLN A 600 -3.82 -37.35 23.78
CA GLN A 600 -3.58 -38.24 24.93
C GLN A 600 -4.78 -38.32 25.87
N LEU A 601 -5.41 -37.19 26.18
CA LEU A 601 -6.61 -37.15 27.02
C LEU A 601 -7.79 -37.90 26.37
N LYS A 602 -7.97 -37.76 25.05
CA LYS A 602 -8.99 -38.48 24.29
C LYS A 602 -8.76 -40.00 24.30
N GLN A 603 -7.49 -40.43 24.20
CA GLN A 603 -7.13 -41.85 24.33
C GLN A 603 -7.32 -42.40 25.75
N GLN A 604 -7.10 -41.59 26.79
CA GLN A 604 -7.35 -41.99 28.18
C GLN A 604 -8.85 -42.12 28.47
N GLN A 605 -9.69 -41.20 27.98
CA GLN A 605 -11.14 -41.29 28.11
C GLN A 605 -11.72 -42.52 27.38
N LEU A 606 -11.24 -42.82 26.17
CA LEU A 606 -11.67 -44.02 25.43
C LEU A 606 -11.30 -45.33 26.16
N LYS A 607 -10.17 -45.36 26.88
CA LYS A 607 -9.79 -46.51 27.72
C LYS A 607 -10.64 -46.64 28.99
N GLN A 608 -11.14 -45.53 29.53
CA GLN A 608 -12.01 -45.53 30.71
C GLN A 608 -13.48 -45.86 30.38
N GLN A 609 -13.93 -45.65 29.13
CA GLN A 609 -15.28 -46.01 28.67
C GLN A 609 -15.39 -47.44 28.12
N GLY A 610 -14.25 -48.11 27.90
CA GLY A 610 -14.17 -49.51 27.49
C GLY A 610 -13.89 -50.50 28.62
N GLN A 611 -13.93 -50.03 29.87
CA GLN A 611 -13.96 -50.82 31.12
C GLN A 611 -15.34 -50.63 31.76
#